data_AF-A0A2S2BX66-F1
#
_entry.id   AF-A0A2S2BX66-F1
#
_cell.length_a   1.000
_cell.length_b   1.000
_cell.length_c   1.000
_cell.angle_alpha   90.00
_cell.angle_beta   90.00
_cell.angle_gamma   90.00
#
_symmetry.space_group_name_H-M   'P 1'
#
loop_
_entity.id
_entity.type
_entity.pdbx_description
1 polymer ?
#
loop_
_entity_poly.entity_id
_entity_poly.type
_entity_poly.pdbx_seq_one_letter_code
_entity_poly.pdbx_strand_id
1 'polypeptide(L)'
;MDDLLESVSESTRVCPDCGQTEHADTCPITVALRGESDADRAWFENHPMATEYFRELSSREEYLLRRLLDLPADAVPHGRVHVTQIEPGLRIRDWRAIGWYLPISASGGDRSC
;
A
#
# COMPACT_ATOMS: atom_id res chain seq x y z
N MET A 1 41.96 3.41 -22.34
CA MET A 1 40.78 4.27 -22.16
C MET A 1 39.63 3.34 -21.83
N ASP A 2 39.05 3.61 -20.67
CA ASP A 2 37.74 3.15 -20.18
C ASP A 2 37.53 1.65 -19.97
N ASP A 3 38.20 1.21 -18.90
CA ASP A 3 37.83 0.11 -18.02
C ASP A 3 36.92 0.70 -16.92
N LEU A 4 35.61 0.83 -17.20
CA LEU A 4 34.56 1.23 -16.23
C LEU A 4 33.19 0.63 -16.63
N LEU A 5 33.14 -0.68 -16.85
CA LEU A 5 31.91 -1.45 -16.65
C LEU A 5 31.97 -2.02 -15.24
N GLU A 6 31.95 -1.12 -14.24
CA GLU A 6 31.73 -1.49 -12.85
C GLU A 6 30.37 -2.18 -12.76
N SER A 7 30.45 -3.46 -12.41
CA SER A 7 29.35 -4.32 -12.07
C SER A 7 28.37 -3.60 -11.16
N VAL A 8 27.21 -3.24 -11.69
CA VAL A 8 26.03 -3.01 -10.87
C VAL A 8 25.72 -4.37 -10.26
N SER A 9 26.21 -4.62 -9.05
CA SER A 9 25.85 -5.82 -8.31
C SER A 9 24.34 -5.78 -8.12
N GLU A 10 23.65 -6.60 -8.90
CA GLU A 10 22.25 -6.93 -8.76
C GLU A 10 22.08 -7.56 -7.38
N SER A 11 21.95 -6.71 -6.36
CA SER A 11 21.41 -7.11 -5.08
C SER A 11 19.97 -7.50 -5.39
N THR A 12 19.75 -8.78 -5.66
CA THR A 12 18.43 -9.34 -5.83
C THR A 12 17.73 -9.23 -4.47
N ARG A 13 17.10 -8.08 -4.23
CA ARG A 13 16.40 -7.78 -2.99
C ARG A 13 15.19 -8.69 -2.94
N VAL A 14 15.33 -9.79 -2.21
CA VAL A 14 14.24 -10.67 -1.86
C VAL A 14 13.19 -9.84 -1.13
N CYS A 15 11.95 -9.85 -1.63
CA CYS A 15 10.84 -9.17 -0.99
C CYS A 15 10.63 -9.77 0.42
N PRO A 16 10.71 -8.99 1.51
CA PRO A 16 10.56 -9.51 2.87
C PRO A 16 9.16 -10.06 3.14
N ASP A 17 8.17 -9.70 2.31
CA ASP A 17 6.78 -10.10 2.49
C ASP A 17 6.44 -11.42 1.79
N CYS A 18 7.13 -11.78 0.71
CA CYS A 18 6.82 -12.99 -0.07
C CYS A 18 8.04 -13.88 -0.41
N GLY A 19 9.26 -13.47 -0.05
CA GLY A 19 10.47 -14.26 -0.24
C GLY A 19 10.92 -14.41 -1.70
N GLN A 20 10.32 -13.66 -2.63
CA GLN A 20 10.64 -13.74 -4.06
C GLN A 20 11.58 -12.60 -4.49
N THR A 21 12.44 -12.91 -5.45
CA THR A 21 13.46 -12.02 -6.04
C THR A 21 12.87 -10.98 -6.99
N GLU A 22 11.67 -11.27 -7.52
CA GLU A 22 10.87 -10.36 -8.32
C GLU A 22 9.44 -10.37 -7.76
N HIS A 23 8.73 -9.23 -7.83
CA HIS A 23 7.30 -9.21 -7.52
C HIS A 23 6.57 -9.98 -8.63
N ALA A 24 6.55 -11.30 -8.52
CA ALA A 24 5.77 -12.16 -9.40
C ALA A 24 4.33 -11.62 -9.47
N ASP A 25 3.67 -11.78 -10.61
CA ASP A 25 2.27 -11.39 -10.81
C ASP A 25 1.30 -11.99 -9.78
N THR A 26 1.76 -13.04 -9.08
CA THR A 26 1.09 -13.76 -8.01
C THR A 26 1.39 -13.24 -6.60
N CYS A 27 2.27 -12.24 -6.44
CA CYS A 27 2.61 -11.65 -5.15
C CYS A 27 1.32 -11.13 -4.49
N PRO A 28 0.99 -11.54 -3.26
CA PRO A 28 -0.26 -11.15 -2.60
C PRO A 28 -0.45 -9.63 -2.54
N ILE A 29 0.63 -8.87 -2.39
CA ILE A 29 0.62 -7.40 -2.41
C ILE A 29 0.26 -6.88 -3.81
N THR A 30 0.95 -7.37 -4.85
CA THR A 30 0.69 -6.98 -6.25
C THR A 30 -0.74 -7.34 -6.67
N VAL A 31 -1.21 -8.54 -6.34
CA VAL A 31 -2.58 -9.00 -6.61
C VAL A 31 -3.59 -8.14 -5.86
N ALA A 32 -3.31 -7.79 -4.61
CA ALA A 32 -4.18 -6.95 -3.81
C ALA A 32 -4.35 -5.55 -4.42
N LEU A 33 -3.26 -4.95 -4.90
CA LEU A 33 -3.22 -3.58 -5.41
C LEU A 33 -3.59 -3.43 -6.90
N ARG A 34 -3.65 -4.51 -7.68
CA ARG A 34 -4.12 -4.46 -9.08
C ARG A 34 -5.55 -3.96 -9.18
N GLY A 35 -6.45 -4.49 -8.35
CA GLY A 35 -7.85 -4.10 -8.34
C GLY A 35 -8.03 -2.59 -8.10
N GLU A 36 -7.30 -2.05 -7.13
CA GLU A 36 -7.32 -0.60 -6.85
C GLU A 36 -6.73 0.21 -8.00
N SER A 37 -5.67 -0.29 -8.64
CA SER A 37 -5.07 0.37 -9.82
C SER A 37 -6.01 0.42 -11.02
N ASP A 38 -6.77 -0.64 -11.24
CA ASP A 38 -7.79 -0.68 -12.29
C ASP A 38 -8.97 0.24 -11.98
N ALA A 39 -9.42 0.29 -10.71
CA ALA A 39 -10.47 1.20 -10.27
C ALA A 39 -10.04 2.68 -10.39
N ASP A 40 -8.81 2.99 -9.97
CA ASP A 40 -8.25 4.34 -10.09
C ASP A 40 -8.11 4.75 -11.56
N ARG A 41 -7.68 3.83 -12.43
CA ARG A 41 -7.66 4.05 -13.89
C ARG A 41 -9.04 4.37 -14.43
N ALA A 42 -10.03 3.53 -14.13
CA ALA A 42 -11.39 3.71 -14.61
C ALA A 42 -12.00 5.04 -14.13
N TRP A 43 -11.66 5.49 -12.92
CA TRP A 43 -12.11 6.79 -12.44
C TRP A 43 -11.56 7.94 -13.30
N PHE A 44 -10.25 7.99 -13.55
CA PHE A 44 -9.64 9.05 -14.38
C PHE A 44 -10.07 8.99 -15.85
N GLU A 45 -10.33 7.80 -16.41
CA GLU A 45 -10.89 7.65 -17.76
C GLU A 45 -12.28 8.31 -17.88
N ASN A 46 -13.08 8.26 -16.80
CA ASN A 46 -14.39 8.92 -16.72
C ASN A 46 -14.29 10.40 -16.32
N HIS A 47 -13.12 10.87 -15.87
CA HIS A 47 -12.88 12.24 -15.41
C HIS A 47 -11.59 12.81 -16.05
N PRO A 48 -11.56 13.00 -17.37
CA PRO A 48 -10.31 13.29 -18.10
C PRO A 48 -9.66 14.63 -17.75
N MET A 49 -10.40 15.54 -17.11
CA MET A 49 -9.91 16.85 -16.66
C MET A 49 -9.44 16.85 -15.21
N ALA A 50 -9.67 15.77 -14.46
CA ALA A 50 -9.27 15.69 -13.06
C ALA A 50 -7.80 15.29 -12.96
N THR A 51 -7.06 15.97 -12.10
CA THR A 51 -5.66 15.64 -11.78
C THR A 51 -5.54 14.87 -10.47
N GLU A 52 -6.58 14.90 -9.64
CA GLU A 52 -6.61 14.25 -8.33
C GLU A 52 -8.03 13.90 -7.90
N TYR A 53 -8.13 12.93 -6.98
CA TYR A 53 -9.35 12.68 -6.22
C TYR A 53 -9.02 11.98 -4.89
N PHE A 54 -10.05 11.86 -4.04
CA PHE A 54 -9.96 11.20 -2.74
C PHE A 54 -10.94 10.03 -2.70
N ARG A 55 -10.49 8.88 -2.22
CA ARG A 55 -11.35 7.71 -2.00
C ARG A 55 -11.13 7.09 -0.62
N GLU A 56 -12.07 6.26 -0.23
CA GLU A 56 -11.92 5.42 0.95
C GLU A 56 -10.80 4.39 0.73
N LEU A 57 -10.22 3.97 1.85
CA LEU A 57 -9.26 2.88 1.89
C LEU A 57 -9.99 1.58 1.53
N SER A 58 -9.44 0.79 0.61
CA SER A 58 -10.06 -0.49 0.32
C SER A 58 -9.76 -1.51 1.43
N SER A 59 -10.60 -2.54 1.59
CA SER A 59 -10.38 -3.57 2.62
C SER A 59 -9.03 -4.29 2.46
N ARG A 60 -8.49 -4.33 1.23
CA ARG A 60 -7.17 -4.92 0.95
C ARG A 60 -6.03 -3.99 1.37
N GLU A 61 -6.16 -2.70 1.06
CA GLU A 61 -5.19 -1.69 1.50
C GLU A 61 -5.20 -1.56 3.03
N GLU A 62 -6.36 -1.63 3.66
CA GLU A 62 -6.51 -1.68 5.12
C GLU A 62 -5.74 -2.87 5.70
N TYR A 63 -5.96 -4.08 5.16
CA TYR A 63 -5.27 -5.27 5.62
C TYR A 63 -3.74 -5.12 5.50
N LEU A 64 -3.25 -4.60 4.38
CA LEU A 64 -1.82 -4.39 4.15
C LEU A 64 -1.22 -3.33 5.07
N LEU A 65 -1.86 -2.16 5.20
CA LEU A 65 -1.38 -1.09 6.07
C LEU A 65 -1.40 -1.53 7.55
N ARG A 66 -2.43 -2.27 7.98
CA ARG A 66 -2.49 -2.83 9.34
C ARG A 66 -1.30 -3.76 9.62
N ARG A 67 -0.95 -4.62 8.66
CA ARG A 67 0.22 -5.51 8.76
C ARG A 67 1.54 -4.74 8.76
N LEU A 68 1.67 -3.75 7.87
CA LEU A 68 2.90 -2.96 7.71
C LEU A 68 3.19 -2.09 8.94
N LEU A 69 2.14 -1.58 9.59
CA LEU A 69 2.22 -0.69 10.76
C LEU A 69 2.16 -1.44 12.09
N ASP A 70 2.13 -2.79 12.08
CA ASP A 70 1.98 -3.65 13.26
C ASP A 70 0.80 -3.25 14.16
N LEU A 71 -0.34 -2.96 13.54
CA LEU A 71 -1.54 -2.51 14.22
C LEU A 71 -2.44 -3.69 14.63
N PRO A 72 -3.16 -3.59 15.76
CA PRO A 72 -4.05 -4.65 16.22
C PRO A 72 -5.21 -4.88 15.25
N ALA A 73 -5.78 -6.09 15.26
CA ALA A 73 -6.80 -6.52 14.30
C ALA A 73 -8.06 -5.65 14.30
N ASP A 74 -8.39 -5.07 15.45
CA ASP A 74 -9.52 -4.20 15.73
C ASP A 74 -9.17 -2.69 15.63
N ALA A 75 -7.97 -2.33 15.16
CA ALA A 75 -7.66 -0.96 14.79
C ALA A 75 -8.57 -0.51 13.64
N VAL A 76 -9.21 0.64 13.80
CA VAL A 76 -10.15 1.19 12.80
C VAL A 76 -9.45 2.31 12.03
N PRO A 77 -9.28 2.19 10.69
CA PRO A 77 -8.70 3.26 9.89
C PRO A 77 -9.69 4.42 9.75
N HIS A 78 -9.16 5.63 9.64
CA HIS A 78 -9.93 6.81 9.26
C HIS A 78 -9.12 7.69 8.31
N GLY A 79 -9.81 8.50 7.50
CA GLY A 79 -9.19 9.33 6.47
C GLY A 79 -9.49 8.84 5.06
N ARG A 80 -8.78 9.37 4.07
CA ARG A 80 -8.95 9.03 2.65
C ARG A 80 -7.61 8.87 1.97
N VAL A 81 -7.57 7.99 0.97
CA VAL A 81 -6.45 7.85 0.05
C VAL A 81 -6.54 9.00 -0.95
N HIS A 82 -5.49 9.80 -1.04
CA HIS A 82 -5.36 10.84 -2.07
C HIS A 82 -4.66 10.24 -3.28
N VAL A 83 -5.33 10.26 -4.42
CA VAL A 83 -4.80 9.70 -5.67
C VAL A 83 -4.53 10.86 -6.61
N THR A 84 -3.29 10.99 -7.06
CA THR A 84 -2.87 12.01 -8.03
C THR A 84 -2.47 11.34 -9.34
N GLN A 85 -3.01 11.83 -10.46
CA GLN A 85 -2.54 11.45 -11.79
C GLN A 85 -1.34 12.33 -12.16
N ILE A 86 -0.17 11.71 -12.28
CA ILE A 86 1.06 12.40 -12.66
C ILE A 86 1.13 12.49 -14.18
N GLU A 87 0.84 11.37 -14.86
CA GLU A 87 0.78 11.24 -16.31
C GLU A 87 -0.29 10.22 -16.71
N PRO A 88 -0.76 10.17 -17.97
CA PRO A 88 -1.63 9.10 -18.44
C PRO A 88 -1.04 7.71 -18.17
N GLY A 89 -1.73 6.94 -17.32
CA GLY A 89 -1.28 5.61 -16.91
C GLY A 89 -0.43 5.57 -15.63
N LEU A 90 0.13 6.70 -15.19
CA LEU A 90 0.95 6.80 -13.98
C LEU A 90 0.23 7.59 -12.88
N ARG A 91 0.06 6.95 -11.72
CA ARG A 91 -0.69 7.49 -10.59
C ARG A 91 0.07 7.25 -9.30
N ILE A 92 0.02 8.21 -8.40
CA ILE A 92 0.57 8.12 -7.06
C ILE A 92 -0.58 8.07 -6.06
N ARG A 93 -0.45 7.20 -5.06
CA ARG A 93 -1.34 7.14 -3.91
C ARG A 93 -0.61 7.67 -2.70
N ASP A 94 -1.26 8.56 -1.98
CA ASP A 94 -0.78 9.09 -0.71
C ASP A 94 -1.73 8.66 0.41
N TRP A 95 -1.15 7.96 1.38
CA TRP A 95 -1.83 7.46 2.58
C TRP A 95 -1.50 8.28 3.84
N ARG A 96 -0.76 9.39 3.73
CA ARG A 96 -0.37 10.21 4.90
C ARG A 96 -1.56 10.79 5.67
N ALA A 97 -2.70 10.92 5.03
CA ALA A 97 -3.94 11.36 5.67
C ALA A 97 -4.72 10.22 6.36
N ILE A 98 -4.21 8.98 6.34
CA ILE A 98 -4.80 7.84 7.03
C ILE A 98 -4.29 7.78 8.47
N GLY A 99 -5.22 7.91 9.41
CA GLY A 99 -4.98 7.67 10.84
C GLY A 99 -5.69 6.40 11.31
N TRP A 100 -5.43 6.02 12.56
CA TRP A 100 -5.97 4.81 13.17
C TRP A 100 -6.48 5.08 14.57
N TYR A 101 -7.71 4.65 14.85
CA TYR A 101 -8.18 4.54 16.21
C TYR A 101 -7.72 3.21 16.80
N LEU A 102 -6.91 3.28 17.85
CA LEU A 102 -6.50 2.11 18.60
C LEU A 102 -7.57 1.79 19.66
N PRO A 103 -7.92 0.52 19.83
CA PRO A 103 -8.74 0.12 20.97
C PRO A 103 -7.98 0.49 22.24
N ILE A 104 -8.70 1.02 23.23
CA ILE A 104 -8.17 1.07 24.58
C ILE A 104 -8.14 -0.38 25.03
N SER A 105 -6.98 -1.02 24.92
CA SER A 105 -6.73 -2.29 25.58
C SER A 105 -7.15 -2.11 27.03
N ALA A 106 -8.23 -2.76 27.45
CA ALA A 106 -8.58 -2.81 28.86
C ALA A 106 -7.35 -3.41 29.56
N SER A 107 -6.57 -2.55 30.21
CA SER A 107 -5.36 -2.92 30.95
C SER A 107 -5.70 -4.13 31.80
N GLY A 108 -4.93 -5.20 31.63
CA GLY A 108 -5.16 -6.50 32.23
C GLY A 108 -5.72 -6.41 33.64
N GLY A 109 -7.02 -6.70 33.75
CA GLY A 109 -7.56 -7.21 34.99
C GLY A 109 -6.92 -8.57 35.20
N ASP A 110 -5.90 -8.58 36.05
CA ASP A 110 -5.21 -9.74 36.58
C ASP A 110 -6.23 -10.83 36.93
N ARG A 111 -6.45 -11.77 36.01
CA ARG A 111 -7.22 -12.99 36.27
C ARG A 111 -6.25 -14.04 36.75
N SER A 112 -5.77 -13.85 37.97
CA SER A 112 -5.29 -14.94 38.80
C SER A 112 -6.49 -15.85 39.10
N CYS A 113 -6.49 -17.04 38.49
CA CYS A 113 -7.21 -18.21 38.96
C CYS A 113 -6.19 -19.20 39.51
#